data_AF-A0A508AIV3-F1
#
_entry.id   AF-A0A508AIV3-F1
#
_cell.length_a   1.000
_cell.length_b   1.000
_cell.length_c   1.000
_cell.angle_alpha   90.00
_cell.angle_beta   90.00
_cell.angle_gamma   90.00
#
_symmetry.space_group_name_H-M   'P 1'
#
loop_
_entity.id
_entity.type
_entity.pdbx_description
1 polymer ?
#
loop_
_entity_poly.entity_id
_entity_poly.type
_entity_poly.pdbx_seq_one_letter_code
_entity_poly.pdbx_strand_id
1 'polypeptide(L)'
;PRLAADGTPLETVDAPRVIDNRVAYQVVSMLRDVVLRGTGTAAKVLGREDIGGKTGSTNDYRDAWFSGMGGQFVTTVWVGRDNFQSLGRGEYGGRAALPIWIDYMRVATKDQPITPNPPPADMVKVSVSADGRLLPDGSGGVTEWVKTEDLERMQTYVQYDDDSVPAEESFDIF
;
A
#
# COMPACT_ATOMS: atom_id res chain seq x y z
N PRO A 1 14.63 16.89 23.09
CA PRO A 1 13.16 17.07 23.16
C PRO A 1 12.77 18.25 22.28
N ARG A 2 11.65 18.20 21.53
CA ARG A 2 11.15 19.41 20.85
C ARG A 2 10.65 20.39 21.92
N LEU A 3 11.08 21.64 21.82
CA LEU A 3 10.71 22.71 22.74
C LEU A 3 9.67 23.61 22.04
N ALA A 4 8.73 24.14 22.81
CA ALA A 4 7.87 25.24 22.38
C ALA A 4 8.68 26.54 22.24
N ALA A 5 8.06 27.58 21.66
CA ALA A 5 8.71 28.88 21.46
C ALA A 5 9.16 29.56 22.77
N ASP A 6 8.57 29.17 23.91
CA ASP A 6 8.91 29.65 25.24
C ASP A 6 9.91 28.75 26.00
N GLY A 7 10.47 27.73 25.32
CA GLY A 7 11.45 26.81 25.90
C GLY A 7 10.86 25.68 26.75
N THR A 8 9.54 25.57 26.88
CA THR A 8 8.91 24.45 27.57
C THR A 8 8.99 23.17 26.72
N PRO A 9 9.22 21.99 27.33
CA PRO A 9 9.12 20.73 26.61
C PRO A 9 7.70 20.55 26.09
N LEU A 10 7.55 20.32 24.77
CA LEU A 10 6.25 19.94 24.24
C LEU A 10 5.86 18.59 24.83
N GLU A 11 4.70 18.53 25.46
CA GLU A 11 4.11 17.27 25.90
C GLU A 11 3.85 16.40 24.67
N THR A 12 4.56 15.29 24.57
CA THR A 12 4.37 14.31 23.50
C THR A 12 3.23 13.39 23.90
N VAL A 13 2.05 13.64 23.33
CA VAL A 13 0.93 12.71 23.42
C VAL A 13 1.14 11.61 22.38
N ASP A 14 1.24 10.36 22.83
CA ASP A 14 1.30 9.22 21.93
C ASP A 14 -0.01 9.09 21.14
N ALA A 15 0.10 8.88 19.83
CA ALA A 15 -1.06 8.64 19.00
C ALA A 15 -1.70 7.29 19.37
N PRO A 16 -3.04 7.22 19.51
CA PRO A 16 -3.72 5.96 19.78
C PRO A 16 -3.52 4.98 18.64
N ARG A 17 -3.24 3.71 18.96
CA ARG A 17 -3.13 2.64 17.97
C ARG A 17 -4.53 2.21 17.51
N VAL A 18 -4.87 2.52 16.25
CA VAL A 18 -6.18 2.20 15.66
C VAL A 18 -6.22 0.90 14.85
N ILE A 19 -5.06 0.37 14.45
CA ILE A 19 -4.92 -0.91 13.73
C ILE A 19 -3.80 -1.77 14.32
N ASP A 20 -3.93 -3.08 14.14
CA ASP A 20 -2.87 -4.05 14.46
C ASP A 20 -1.62 -3.77 13.59
N ASN A 21 -0.43 -3.84 14.19
CA ASN A 21 0.83 -3.56 13.48
C ASN A 21 1.12 -4.57 12.37
N ARG A 22 0.64 -5.82 12.48
CA ARG A 22 0.75 -6.86 11.45
C ARG A 22 -0.09 -6.51 10.22
N VAL A 23 -1.25 -5.88 10.43
CA VAL A 23 -2.09 -5.35 9.35
C VAL A 23 -1.41 -4.16 8.68
N ALA A 24 -0.86 -3.22 9.46
CA ALA A 24 -0.11 -2.10 8.93
C ALA A 24 1.07 -2.56 8.06
N TYR A 25 1.84 -3.55 8.55
CA TYR A 25 2.95 -4.16 7.82
C TYR A 25 2.50 -4.73 6.46
N GLN A 26 1.41 -5.50 6.43
CA GLN A 26 0.88 -6.09 5.19
C GLN A 26 0.45 -5.01 4.20
N VAL A 27 -0.26 -3.97 4.66
CA VAL A 27 -0.66 -2.84 3.82
C VAL A 27 0.57 -2.14 3.22
N VAL A 28 1.61 -1.87 4.01
CA VAL A 28 2.85 -1.28 3.50
C VAL A 28 3.51 -2.19 2.46
N SER A 29 3.59 -3.50 2.74
CA SER A 29 4.15 -4.49 1.81
C SER A 29 3.42 -4.48 0.46
N MET A 30 2.09 -4.57 0.49
CA MET A 30 1.24 -4.54 -0.71
C MET A 30 1.33 -3.21 -1.47
N LEU A 31 1.43 -2.08 -0.77
CA LEU A 31 1.55 -0.76 -1.41
C LEU A 31 2.93 -0.56 -2.07
N ARG A 32 3.99 -1.15 -1.51
CA ARG A 32 5.31 -1.20 -2.18
C ARG A 32 5.24 -2.01 -3.46
N ASP A 33 4.46 -3.09 -3.48
CA ASP A 33 4.24 -3.90 -4.68
C ASP A 33 3.53 -3.16 -5.82
N VAL A 34 2.62 -2.24 -5.51
CA VAL A 34 2.00 -1.36 -6.52
C VAL A 34 3.05 -0.53 -7.26
N VAL A 35 4.12 -0.13 -6.58
CA VAL A 35 5.25 0.59 -7.18
C VAL A 35 6.24 -0.38 -7.83
N LEU A 36 6.48 -1.55 -7.25
CA LEU A 36 7.44 -2.51 -7.78
C LEU A 36 6.99 -3.11 -9.12
N ARG A 37 5.70 -3.47 -9.20
CA ARG A 37 5.10 -4.29 -10.27
C ARG A 37 3.67 -3.91 -10.66
N GLY A 38 3.08 -2.87 -10.07
CA GLY A 38 1.70 -2.47 -10.30
C GLY A 38 1.51 -1.14 -11.05
N THR A 39 0.39 -0.48 -10.80
CA THR A 39 0.00 0.77 -11.48
C THR A 39 0.84 1.99 -11.07
N GLY A 40 1.65 1.89 -10.01
CA GLY A 40 2.55 2.94 -9.52
C GLY A 40 3.98 2.83 -10.06
N THR A 41 4.25 1.93 -11.02
CA THR A 41 5.61 1.57 -11.48
C THR A 41 6.49 2.76 -11.87
N ALA A 42 5.92 3.87 -12.34
CA ALA A 42 6.70 5.07 -12.67
C ALA A 42 7.46 5.64 -11.45
N ALA A 43 6.98 5.44 -10.22
CA ALA A 43 7.68 5.89 -9.00
C ALA A 43 9.02 5.18 -8.74
N LYS A 44 9.32 4.06 -9.43
CA LYS A 44 10.63 3.40 -9.35
C LYS A 44 11.80 4.31 -9.75
N VAL A 45 11.52 5.38 -10.52
CA VAL A 45 12.51 6.40 -10.89
C VAL A 45 13.14 7.09 -9.68
N LEU A 46 12.50 7.04 -8.51
CA LEU A 46 13.06 7.54 -7.25
C LEU A 46 14.20 6.68 -6.71
N GLY A 47 14.37 5.44 -7.19
CA GLY A 47 15.49 4.57 -6.83
C GLY A 47 15.49 4.11 -5.38
N ARG A 48 14.31 4.01 -4.75
CA ARG A 48 14.15 3.71 -3.33
C ARG A 48 13.20 2.55 -3.11
N GLU A 49 13.56 1.65 -2.19
CA GLU A 49 12.76 0.45 -1.85
C GLU A 49 11.67 0.69 -0.80
N ASP A 50 11.70 1.85 -0.14
CA ASP A 50 10.71 2.25 0.86
C ASP A 50 9.53 3.04 0.28
N ILE A 51 9.45 3.14 -1.06
CA ILE A 51 8.36 3.82 -1.76
C ILE A 51 7.20 2.87 -1.98
N GLY A 52 6.03 3.24 -1.48
CA GLY A 52 4.77 2.55 -1.73
C GLY A 52 3.64 3.55 -1.96
N GLY A 53 2.61 3.14 -2.69
CA GLY A 53 1.47 4.02 -2.92
C GLY A 53 0.39 3.39 -3.77
N LYS A 54 -0.72 4.11 -3.93
CA LYS A 54 -1.89 3.65 -4.66
C LYS A 54 -2.38 4.73 -5.61
N THR A 55 -2.64 4.30 -6.84
CA THR A 55 -3.37 5.09 -7.84
C THR A 55 -4.87 5.11 -7.53
N GLY A 56 -5.50 6.28 -7.67
CA GLY A 56 -6.94 6.44 -7.67
C GLY A 56 -7.40 7.14 -8.94
N SER A 57 -8.55 6.75 -9.47
CA SER A 57 -9.17 7.38 -10.64
C SER A 57 -10.67 7.21 -10.55
N THR A 58 -11.41 8.29 -10.81
CA THR A 58 -12.88 8.24 -10.85
C THR A 58 -13.38 8.02 -12.28
N ASN A 59 -14.66 7.67 -12.39
CA ASN A 59 -15.36 7.51 -13.66
C ASN A 59 -15.25 8.78 -14.52
N ASP A 60 -15.33 8.61 -15.85
CA ASP A 60 -15.17 9.70 -16.83
C ASP A 60 -13.88 10.53 -16.72
N TYR A 61 -12.83 10.02 -16.06
CA TYR A 61 -11.55 10.72 -15.87
C TYR A 61 -11.71 12.06 -15.14
N ARG A 62 -12.63 12.18 -14.17
CA ARG A 62 -12.89 13.47 -13.50
C ARG A 62 -11.82 13.80 -12.47
N ASP A 63 -11.35 12.78 -11.76
CA ASP A 63 -10.35 12.90 -10.72
C ASP A 63 -9.26 11.86 -10.91
N ALA A 64 -8.02 12.32 -10.71
CA ALA A 64 -6.85 11.48 -10.65
C ALA A 64 -6.16 11.68 -9.31
N TRP A 65 -5.85 10.58 -8.63
CA TRP A 65 -5.20 10.58 -7.32
C TRP A 65 -3.95 9.72 -7.33
N PHE A 66 -2.97 10.13 -6.53
CA PHE A 66 -1.93 9.25 -6.06
C PHE A 66 -1.66 9.53 -4.58
N SER A 67 -1.81 8.52 -3.73
CA SER A 67 -1.48 8.61 -2.31
C SER A 67 -0.41 7.59 -1.99
N GLY A 68 0.67 8.03 -1.35
CA GLY A 68 1.84 7.19 -1.12
C GLY A 68 2.69 7.62 0.04
N MET A 69 3.66 6.78 0.36
CA MET A 69 4.63 6.95 1.43
C MET A 69 6.07 6.79 0.93
N GLY A 70 7.01 7.38 1.65
CA GLY A 70 8.44 7.24 1.42
C GLY A 70 9.25 7.94 2.51
N GLY A 71 10.27 7.27 3.06
CA GLY A 71 10.98 7.77 4.24
C GLY A 71 10.01 7.96 5.42
N GLN A 72 9.97 9.17 5.98
CA GLN A 72 9.03 9.55 7.04
C GLN A 72 7.81 10.34 6.53
N PHE A 73 7.63 10.40 5.21
CA PHE A 73 6.58 11.20 4.60
C PHE A 73 5.42 10.34 4.11
N VAL A 74 4.22 10.88 4.26
CA VAL A 74 3.01 10.45 3.55
C VAL A 74 2.56 11.65 2.73
N THR A 75 2.23 11.44 1.47
CA THR A 75 1.83 12.50 0.56
C THR A 75 0.70 12.02 -0.35
N THR A 76 -0.30 12.88 -0.51
CA THR A 76 -1.43 12.66 -1.41
C THR A 76 -1.47 13.79 -2.42
N VAL A 77 -1.54 13.44 -3.70
CA VAL A 77 -1.77 14.37 -4.80
C VAL A 77 -3.10 14.06 -5.45
N TRP A 78 -3.87 15.12 -5.69
CA TRP A 78 -5.10 15.11 -6.47
C TRP A 78 -4.94 16.04 -7.66
N VAL A 79 -5.51 15.62 -8.79
CA VAL A 79 -5.71 16.44 -9.96
C VAL A 79 -7.16 16.31 -10.37
N GLY A 80 -7.83 17.45 -10.53
CA GLY A 80 -9.21 17.57 -10.97
C GLY A 80 -9.47 18.98 -11.48
N ARG A 81 -10.68 19.21 -11.98
CA ARG A 81 -11.15 20.56 -12.36
C ARG A 81 -12.22 21.00 -11.37
N ASP A 82 -12.17 22.27 -10.97
CA ASP A 82 -13.16 22.85 -10.04
C ASP A 82 -14.60 22.74 -10.54
N ASN A 83 -14.79 22.68 -11.87
CA ASN A 83 -16.09 22.53 -12.52
C ASN A 83 -16.49 21.07 -12.79
N PHE A 84 -15.78 20.10 -12.22
CA PHE A 84 -16.04 18.66 -12.30
C PHE A 84 -16.08 18.08 -13.73
N GLN A 85 -15.50 18.80 -14.70
CA GLN A 85 -15.34 18.30 -16.06
C GLN A 85 -14.23 17.25 -16.13
N SER A 86 -14.32 16.37 -17.13
CA SER A 86 -13.29 15.37 -17.42
C SER A 86 -11.91 16.02 -17.61
N LEU A 87 -10.87 15.35 -17.08
CA LEU A 87 -9.47 15.68 -17.33
C LEU A 87 -9.07 15.38 -18.78
N GLY A 88 -9.75 14.42 -19.41
CA GLY A 88 -9.45 13.92 -20.73
C GLY A 88 -9.21 12.41 -20.71
N ARG A 89 -9.50 11.76 -21.84
CA ARG A 89 -9.36 10.31 -21.95
C ARG A 89 -7.91 9.87 -21.67
N GLY A 90 -7.74 9.01 -20.68
CA GLY A 90 -6.45 8.44 -20.31
C GLY A 90 -5.75 9.15 -19.16
N GLU A 91 -6.31 10.25 -18.64
CA GLU A 91 -5.81 10.99 -17.48
C GLU A 91 -6.18 10.27 -16.17
N TYR A 92 -5.56 9.13 -15.93
CA TYR A 92 -5.68 8.35 -14.70
C TYR A 92 -4.67 8.82 -13.64
N GLY A 93 -4.80 8.31 -12.41
CA GLY A 93 -3.91 8.61 -11.27
C GLY A 93 -2.43 8.43 -11.60
N GLY A 94 -2.08 7.39 -12.37
CA GLY A 94 -0.70 7.12 -12.79
C GLY A 94 -0.12 8.08 -13.83
N ARG A 95 -0.96 8.87 -14.51
CA ARG A 95 -0.53 9.84 -15.55
C ARG A 95 -0.67 11.29 -15.12
N ALA A 96 -1.75 11.64 -14.43
CA ALA A 96 -2.01 13.02 -14.02
C ALA A 96 -1.43 13.34 -12.64
N ALA A 97 -1.69 12.52 -11.62
CA ALA A 97 -1.30 12.81 -10.23
C ALA A 97 0.09 12.28 -9.85
N LEU A 98 0.44 11.08 -10.32
CA LEU A 98 1.70 10.42 -9.96
C LEU A 98 2.96 11.22 -10.35
N PRO A 99 3.08 11.85 -11.53
CA PRO A 99 4.27 12.65 -11.85
C PRO A 99 4.52 13.80 -10.86
N ILE A 100 3.47 14.51 -10.45
CA ILE A 100 3.55 15.59 -9.46
C ILE A 100 4.02 15.02 -8.10
N TRP A 101 3.48 13.86 -7.70
CA TRP A 101 3.89 13.18 -6.49
C TRP A 101 5.36 12.78 -6.52
N ILE A 102 5.85 12.26 -7.67
CA ILE A 102 7.26 11.90 -7.88
C ILE A 102 8.17 13.12 -7.73
N ASP A 103 7.81 14.25 -8.34
CA ASP A 103 8.62 15.47 -8.29
C ASP A 103 8.75 16.00 -6.86
N TYR A 104 7.66 16.03 -6.11
CA TYR A 104 7.68 16.39 -4.69
C TYR A 104 8.54 15.42 -3.88
N MET A 105 8.30 14.12 -3.99
CA MET A 105 8.97 13.11 -3.19
C MET A 105 10.46 12.98 -3.52
N ARG A 106 10.88 13.29 -4.74
CA ARG A 106 12.29 13.37 -5.12
C ARG A 106 13.05 14.39 -4.28
N VAL A 107 12.42 15.52 -3.96
CA VAL A 107 13.00 16.56 -3.10
C VAL A 107 12.84 16.19 -1.63
N ALA A 108 11.63 15.78 -1.21
CA ALA A 108 11.32 15.50 0.19
C ALA A 108 12.15 14.34 0.76
N THR A 109 12.38 13.29 -0.03
CA THR A 109 13.16 12.11 0.39
C THR A 109 14.65 12.22 0.11
N LYS A 110 15.10 13.36 -0.43
CA LYS A 110 16.53 13.60 -0.66
C LYS A 110 17.28 13.55 0.67
N ASP A 111 18.35 12.76 0.72
CA ASP A 111 19.21 12.57 1.89
C ASP A 111 18.49 11.98 3.12
N GLN A 112 17.27 11.46 2.95
CA GLN A 112 16.53 10.77 4.01
C GLN A 112 16.89 9.28 4.07
N PRO A 113 17.01 8.69 5.27
CA PRO A 113 17.24 7.26 5.40
C PRO A 113 16.10 6.45 4.77
N ILE A 114 16.40 5.23 4.32
CA ILE A 114 15.39 4.26 3.89
C ILE A 114 14.63 3.79 5.14
N THR A 115 13.31 3.86 5.12
CA THR A 115 12.47 3.31 6.20
C THR A 115 12.26 1.81 5.97
N PRO A 116 12.82 0.93 6.81
CA PRO A 116 12.57 -0.51 6.68
C PRO A 116 11.13 -0.85 7.07
N ASN A 117 10.61 -1.94 6.51
CA ASN A 117 9.33 -2.53 6.91
C ASN A 117 9.62 -3.97 7.36
N PRO A 118 10.15 -4.20 8.58
CA PRO A 118 10.37 -5.55 9.08
C PRO A 118 9.04 -6.17 9.52
N PRO A 119 8.84 -7.49 9.32
CA PRO A 119 7.65 -8.18 9.80
C PRO A 119 7.59 -8.10 11.33
N PRO A 120 6.43 -7.72 11.90
CA PRO A 120 6.20 -7.82 13.34
C PRO A 120 6.26 -9.25 13.87
N ALA A 121 6.27 -9.39 15.20
CA ALA A 121 6.12 -10.68 15.87
C ALA A 121 4.82 -11.38 15.46
N ASP A 122 4.80 -12.71 15.59
CA ASP A 122 3.65 -13.56 15.30
C ASP A 122 3.18 -13.49 13.84
N MET A 123 4.14 -13.28 12.94
CA MET A 123 3.99 -13.46 11.50
C MET A 123 4.91 -14.57 11.01
N VAL A 124 4.41 -15.36 10.07
CA VAL A 124 5.13 -16.47 9.44
C VAL A 124 5.19 -16.23 7.94
N LYS A 125 6.34 -16.55 7.37
CA LYS A 125 6.58 -16.46 5.94
C LYS A 125 6.08 -17.73 5.26
N VAL A 126 5.25 -17.58 4.23
CA VAL A 126 4.66 -18.67 3.46
C VAL A 126 4.97 -18.48 1.98
N SER A 127 4.91 -19.57 1.21
CA SER A 127 4.93 -19.52 -0.25
C SER A 127 3.54 -19.78 -0.79
N VAL A 128 3.13 -18.97 -1.76
CA VAL A 128 1.83 -19.05 -2.42
C VAL A 128 2.03 -19.26 -3.91
N SER A 129 1.39 -20.29 -4.46
CA SER A 129 1.38 -20.55 -5.90
C SER A 129 0.55 -19.52 -6.67
N ALA A 130 0.66 -19.52 -8.00
CA ALA A 130 -0.06 -18.57 -8.85
C ALA A 130 -1.60 -18.72 -8.78
N ASP A 131 -2.07 -19.92 -8.45
CA ASP A 131 -3.49 -20.26 -8.22
C ASP A 131 -3.93 -20.04 -6.76
N GLY A 132 -3.09 -19.43 -5.92
CA GLY A 132 -3.46 -19.00 -4.57
C GLY A 132 -3.31 -20.08 -3.48
N ARG A 133 -2.76 -21.25 -3.80
CA ARG A 133 -2.56 -22.34 -2.84
C ARG A 133 -1.30 -22.12 -2.02
N LEU A 134 -1.35 -22.51 -0.75
CA LEU A 134 -0.16 -22.57 0.09
C LEU A 134 0.74 -23.71 -0.39
N LEU A 135 2.00 -23.41 -0.63
CA LEU A 135 3.02 -24.38 -0.99
C LEU A 135 3.76 -24.82 0.29
N PRO A 136 3.75 -26.12 0.62
CA PRO A 136 4.68 -26.67 1.59
C PRO A 136 6.11 -26.33 1.14
N ASP A 137 7.05 -26.16 2.07
CA ASP A 137 8.51 -26.10 1.84
C ASP A 137 9.13 -24.96 1.00
N GLY A 138 8.34 -24.06 0.42
CA GLY A 138 8.90 -22.96 -0.36
C GLY A 138 9.46 -23.38 -1.73
N SER A 139 8.98 -24.50 -2.27
CA SER A 139 9.24 -25.07 -3.61
C SER A 139 8.96 -24.13 -4.80
N GLY A 140 8.54 -22.89 -4.57
CA GLY A 140 8.33 -21.86 -5.58
C GLY A 140 7.31 -20.82 -5.12
N GLY A 141 6.78 -20.07 -6.08
CA GLY A 141 5.69 -19.12 -5.85
C GLY A 141 6.13 -17.75 -5.32
N VAL A 142 5.15 -16.92 -4.97
CA VAL A 142 5.37 -15.62 -4.32
C VAL A 142 5.44 -15.84 -2.82
N THR A 143 6.45 -15.25 -2.21
CA THR A 143 6.63 -15.29 -0.75
C THR A 143 5.83 -14.18 -0.10
N GLU A 144 4.99 -14.53 0.87
CA GLU A 144 4.17 -13.58 1.64
C GLU A 144 4.30 -13.81 3.13
N TRP A 145 3.99 -12.77 3.92
CA TRP A 145 3.94 -12.86 5.38
C TRP A 145 2.49 -12.84 5.85
N VAL A 146 2.10 -13.89 6.55
CA VAL A 146 0.75 -14.05 7.11
C VAL A 146 0.84 -14.08 8.63
N LYS A 147 -0.26 -13.75 9.32
CA LYS A 147 -0.32 -13.91 10.77
C LYS A 147 -0.34 -15.39 11.11
N THR A 148 0.32 -15.78 12.19
CA THR A 148 0.40 -17.20 12.59
C THR A 148 -0.99 -17.83 12.75
N GLU A 149 -1.94 -17.12 13.34
CA GLU A 149 -3.32 -17.58 13.52
C GLU A 149 -4.12 -17.70 12.21
N ASP A 150 -3.74 -16.96 11.17
CA ASP A 150 -4.41 -17.02 9.86
C ASP A 150 -3.90 -18.21 9.04
N LEU A 151 -2.66 -18.65 9.25
CA LEU A 151 -2.10 -19.83 8.57
C LEU A 151 -2.90 -21.09 8.87
N GLU A 152 -3.26 -21.31 10.13
CA GLU A 152 -4.09 -22.45 10.55
C GLU A 152 -5.45 -22.45 9.85
N ARG A 153 -6.06 -21.26 9.70
CA ARG A 153 -7.33 -21.08 8.98
C ARG A 153 -7.19 -21.36 7.50
N MET A 154 -6.14 -20.85 6.87
CA MET A 154 -5.88 -21.05 5.45
C MET A 154 -5.64 -22.52 5.11
N GLN A 155 -4.95 -23.27 5.96
CA GLN A 155 -4.76 -24.71 5.79
C GLN A 155 -6.09 -25.49 5.92
N THR A 156 -6.98 -25.04 6.79
CA THR A 156 -8.30 -25.67 7.00
C THR A 156 -9.27 -25.36 5.86
N TYR A 157 -9.23 -24.15 5.28
CA TYR A 157 -10.09 -23.76 4.16
C TYR A 157 -9.83 -24.57 2.88
N VAL A 158 -8.56 -24.90 2.61
CA VAL A 158 -8.17 -25.77 1.48
C VAL A 158 -8.78 -27.18 1.58
N GLN A 159 -9.21 -27.60 2.77
CA GLN A 159 -9.86 -28.90 2.96
C GLN A 159 -11.37 -28.89 2.59
N TYR A 160 -11.96 -27.72 2.37
CA TYR A 160 -13.40 -27.51 2.10
C TYR A 160 -13.74 -27.16 0.65
N ASP A 161 -12.84 -27.39 -0.32
CA ASP A 161 -13.18 -27.36 -1.75
C ASP A 161 -14.01 -28.61 -2.12
N ASP A 162 -15.27 -28.62 -1.69
CA ASP A 162 -16.38 -29.30 -2.38
C ASP A 162 -17.08 -28.22 -3.23
N ASP A 163 -17.14 -28.42 -4.55
CA ASP A 163 -17.49 -27.48 -5.64
C ASP A 163 -18.91 -26.84 -5.56
N SER A 164 -19.31 -26.28 -4.42
CA SER A 164 -20.72 -25.93 -4.15
C SER A 164 -20.97 -24.54 -3.56
N VAL A 165 -20.08 -23.57 -3.73
CA VAL A 165 -20.39 -22.18 -3.37
C VAL A 165 -20.89 -21.42 -4.61
N PRO A 166 -22.18 -21.02 -4.67
CA PRO A 166 -22.68 -20.16 -5.73
C PRO A 166 -21.96 -18.82 -5.67
N ALA A 167 -21.63 -18.26 -6.84
CA ALA A 167 -21.10 -16.91 -6.96
C ALA A 167 -22.15 -15.90 -6.48
N GLU A 168 -22.19 -15.63 -5.18
CA GLU A 168 -23.01 -14.56 -4.63
C GLU A 168 -22.45 -13.20 -5.04
N GLU A 169 -23.40 -12.33 -5.34
CA GLU A 169 -23.32 -11.08 -6.08
C GLU A 169 -22.16 -10.19 -5.65
N SER A 170 -21.39 -9.75 -6.65
CA SER A 170 -20.44 -8.65 -6.50
C SER A 170 -21.18 -7.42 -5.97
N PHE A 171 -20.92 -7.06 -4.72
CA PHE A 171 -21.33 -5.76 -4.20
C PHE A 171 -20.60 -4.68 -4.98
N ASP A 172 -21.36 -3.97 -5.81
CA ASP A 172 -20.91 -2.79 -6.54
C ASP A 172 -20.71 -1.66 -5.52
N ILE A 173 -19.51 -1.61 -4.95
CA ILE A 173 -19.05 -0.52 -4.10
C ILE A 173 -18.27 0.49 -4.95
N PHE A 174 -18.86 1.02 -6.04
CA PHE A 174 -18.59 2.36 -6.61
C PHE A 174 -19.64 2.77 -7.65
#